data_AF-A0A5J5RV89-F1
#
_entry.id   AF-A0A5J5RV89-F1
#
_cell.length_a   1.000
_cell.length_b   1.000
_cell.length_c   1.000
_cell.angle_alpha   90.00
_cell.angle_beta   90.00
_cell.angle_gamma   90.00
#
_symmetry.space_group_name_H-M   'P 1'
#
loop_
_entity.id
_entity.type
_entity.pdbx_description
1 polymer ?
#
loop_
_entity_poly.entity_id
_entity_poly.type
_entity_poly.pdbx_seq_one_letter_code
_entity_poly.pdbx_strand_id
1 'polypeptide(L)'
;MAKQFGDFLGQFLECDAKSISKGYQSSMRIQVRIDVKNTMKRRKKIVLGNKGCIYVRFQYERLLMFCFLCGRLGHSERFFLERIVHGKKYLVFEWDLSIKMIPKRAMMASSCCLREEREGL
;
A
#
# COMPACT_ATOMS: atom_id res chain seq x y z
N MET A 1 -6.31 -2.46 17.91
CA MET A 1 -5.28 -2.66 16.87
C MET A 1 -5.36 -1.61 15.75
N ALA A 2 -6.56 -1.39 15.18
CA ALA A 2 -6.86 -0.31 14.22
C ALA A 2 -6.18 1.04 14.48
N LYS A 3 -6.52 1.62 15.63
CA LYS A 3 -6.03 2.92 16.10
C LYS A 3 -4.50 2.96 16.18
N GLN A 4 -3.87 1.90 16.69
CA GLN A 4 -2.40 1.82 16.81
C GLN A 4 -1.67 1.80 15.46
N PHE A 5 -2.28 1.24 14.41
CA PHE A 5 -1.74 1.35 13.06
C PHE A 5 -2.05 2.71 12.45
N GLY A 6 -3.25 3.24 12.69
CA GLY A 6 -3.63 4.55 12.21
C GLY A 6 -2.73 5.65 12.73
N ASP A 7 -2.49 5.65 14.05
CA ASP A 7 -1.61 6.61 14.73
C ASP A 7 -0.13 6.40 14.37
N PHE A 8 0.24 5.18 13.95
CA PHE A 8 1.56 4.95 13.39
C PHE A 8 1.69 5.55 12.00
N LEU A 9 0.65 5.51 11.18
CA LEU A 9 0.67 6.07 9.82
C LEU A 9 0.51 7.59 9.81
N GLY A 10 -0.26 8.14 10.75
CA GLY A 10 -0.62 9.56 10.84
C GLY A 10 -1.56 9.79 12.02
N GLN A 11 -2.67 10.49 11.81
CA GLN A 11 -3.75 10.61 12.78
C GLN A 11 -4.90 9.68 12.36
N PHE A 12 -5.25 8.71 13.23
CA PHE A 12 -6.38 7.82 12.99
C PHE A 12 -7.71 8.60 12.94
N LEU A 13 -8.54 8.30 11.95
CA LEU A 13 -9.89 8.86 11.83
C LEU A 13 -10.94 7.78 12.09
N GLU A 14 -10.98 6.78 11.21
CA GLU A 14 -12.02 5.74 11.24
C GLU A 14 -11.49 4.40 10.74
N CYS A 15 -12.13 3.32 11.15
CA CYS A 15 -11.92 1.98 10.64
C CYS A 15 -13.21 1.47 9.99
N ASP A 16 -13.13 0.98 8.76
CA ASP A 16 -14.28 0.39 8.08
C ASP A 16 -14.63 -0.97 8.71
N ALA A 17 -15.68 -1.03 9.51
CA ALA A 17 -16.14 -2.25 10.17
C ALA A 17 -16.58 -3.34 9.17
N LYS A 18 -17.00 -2.98 7.95
CA LYS A 18 -17.40 -3.93 6.90
C LYS A 18 -16.18 -4.69 6.34
N SER A 19 -14.98 -4.13 6.48
CA SER A 19 -13.73 -4.82 6.15
C SER A 19 -13.38 -5.92 7.15
N ILE A 20 -13.90 -5.85 8.38
CA ILE A 20 -13.63 -6.78 9.47
C ILE A 20 -14.66 -7.92 9.50
N SER A 21 -15.94 -7.62 9.23
CA SER A 21 -17.05 -8.58 9.36
C SER A 21 -17.13 -9.60 8.22
N LYS A 22 -16.50 -9.33 7.07
CA LYS A 22 -16.46 -10.26 5.95
C LYS A 22 -15.27 -11.20 6.15
N GLY A 23 -15.48 -12.34 6.80
CA GLY A 23 -14.48 -13.36 7.18
C GLY A 23 -13.58 -13.92 6.07
N TYR A 24 -13.65 -13.37 4.85
CA TYR A 24 -12.83 -13.68 3.67
C TYR A 24 -11.92 -12.53 3.20
N GLN A 25 -11.99 -11.33 3.80
CA GLN A 25 -11.07 -10.23 3.44
C GLN A 25 -9.84 -10.22 4.36
N SER A 26 -8.70 -10.62 3.83
CA SER A 26 -7.40 -10.68 4.52
C SER A 26 -6.76 -9.32 4.86
N SER A 27 -7.51 -8.22 4.80
CA SER A 27 -6.96 -6.87 4.93
C SER A 27 -7.95 -5.92 5.62
N MET A 28 -7.45 -5.20 6.61
CA MET A 28 -8.18 -4.17 7.34
C MET A 28 -8.05 -2.82 6.62
N ARG A 29 -9.14 -2.04 6.52
CA ARG A 29 -9.13 -0.68 5.96
C ARG A 29 -9.29 0.37 7.05
N ILE A 30 -8.36 1.33 7.09
CA ILE A 30 -8.39 2.47 8.01
C ILE A 30 -8.25 3.78 7.25
N GLN A 31 -9.01 4.78 7.68
CA GLN A 31 -8.84 6.16 7.25
C GLN A 31 -7.90 6.87 8.22
N VAL A 32 -6.90 7.53 7.66
CA VAL A 32 -5.86 8.22 8.40
C VAL A 32 -5.59 9.57 7.75
N ARG A 33 -5.41 10.60 8.56
CA ARG A 33 -4.87 11.88 8.10
C ARG A 33 -3.35 11.80 8.14
N ILE A 34 -2.72 11.92 6.98
CA ILE A 34 -1.26 11.82 6.83
C ILE A 34 -0.71 13.19 6.42
N ASP A 35 0.41 13.58 7.01
CA ASP A 35 1.18 14.74 6.53
C ASP A 35 1.96 14.36 5.27
N VAL A 36 1.59 14.98 4.14
CA VAL A 36 2.17 14.75 2.81
C VAL A 36 3.66 15.09 2.73
N LYS A 37 4.17 15.92 3.65
CA LYS A 37 5.59 16.28 3.73
C LYS A 37 6.45 15.11 4.20
N ASN A 38 5.85 14.16 4.91
CA ASN A 38 6.54 13.01 5.45
C ASN A 38 6.55 11.85 4.44
N THR A 39 7.62 11.06 4.50
CA THR A 39 7.71 9.84 3.72
C THR A 39 6.67 8.83 4.22
N MET A 40 5.99 8.18 3.28
CA MET A 40 4.97 7.16 3.58
C MET A 40 5.60 5.97 4.32
N LYS A 41 4.78 5.14 4.97
CA LYS A 41 5.26 3.98 5.74
C LYS A 41 4.77 2.68 5.09
N ARG A 42 5.67 1.77 4.74
CA ARG A 42 5.29 0.51 4.05
C ARG A 42 4.92 -0.62 4.96
N ARG A 43 5.59 -0.72 6.10
CA ARG A 43 5.39 -1.84 7.00
C ARG A 43 5.67 -1.46 8.43
N LYS A 44 4.98 -2.12 9.35
CA LYS A 44 5.25 -2.07 10.78
C LYS A 44 5.61 -3.46 11.26
N LYS A 45 6.74 -3.58 11.96
CA LYS A 45 7.08 -4.81 12.68
C LYS A 45 6.23 -4.89 13.94
N ILE A 46 5.62 -6.04 14.17
CA ILE A 46 4.80 -6.32 15.34
C ILE A 46 5.40 -7.53 16.03
N VAL A 47 5.57 -7.43 17.34
CA VAL A 47 6.01 -8.55 18.17
C VAL A 47 4.76 -9.29 18.63
N LEU A 48 4.69 -10.57 18.30
CA LEU A 48 3.59 -11.46 18.64
C LEU A 48 3.97 -12.27 19.89
N GLY A 49 4.24 -11.58 21.00
CA GLY A 49 4.72 -12.19 22.25
C GLY A 49 5.87 -13.19 22.02
N ASN A 50 5.78 -14.37 22.64
CA ASN A 50 6.78 -15.44 22.54
C ASN A 50 6.83 -16.13 21.16
N LYS A 51 5.95 -15.77 20.22
CA LYS A 51 5.78 -16.44 18.92
C LYS A 51 6.52 -15.73 17.76
N GLY A 52 7.38 -14.76 18.08
CA GLY A 52 8.22 -14.07 17.10
C GLY A 52 7.65 -12.74 16.62
N CYS A 53 8.06 -12.30 15.43
CA CYS A 53 7.67 -11.00 14.87
C CYS A 53 7.13 -11.12 13.44
N ILE A 54 6.07 -10.38 13.16
CA ILE A 54 5.45 -10.28 11.84
C ILE A 54 5.56 -8.86 11.30
N TYR A 55 5.64 -8.72 9.97
CA TYR A 55 5.55 -7.42 9.31
C TYR A 55 4.15 -7.24 8.73
N VAL A 56 3.43 -6.26 9.25
CA VAL A 56 2.19 -5.80 8.62
C VAL A 56 2.55 -4.83 7.50
N ARG A 57 2.08 -5.12 6.29
CA ARG A 57 2.26 -4.25 5.11
C ARG A 57 1.09 -3.28 5.00
N PHE A 58 1.40 -2.04 4.61
CA PHE A 58 0.42 -1.00 4.36
C PHE A 58 0.31 -0.74 2.87
N GLN A 59 -0.92 -0.69 2.40
CA GLN A 59 -1.26 -0.32 1.03
C GLN A 59 -2.18 0.88 1.08
N TYR A 60 -1.97 1.82 0.17
CA TYR A 60 -2.67 3.10 0.16
C TYR A 60 -3.63 3.15 -1.03
N GLU A 61 -4.88 3.47 -0.74
CA GLU A 61 -5.87 3.82 -1.76
C GLU A 61 -5.68 5.27 -2.19
N ARG A 62 -6.01 5.58 -3.47
CA ARG A 62 -5.99 6.95 -4.02
C ARG A 62 -4.63 7.68 -3.90
N LEU A 63 -3.54 6.94 -4.09
CA LEU A 63 -2.18 7.46 -4.05
C LEU A 63 -1.82 8.26 -5.33
N LEU A 64 -2.39 9.47 -5.47
CA LEU A 64 -2.12 10.39 -6.57
C LEU A 64 -0.81 11.16 -6.34
N MET A 65 -0.04 11.41 -7.41
CA MET A 65 1.21 12.20 -7.37
C MET A 65 2.24 11.72 -6.33
N PHE A 66 2.43 10.40 -6.25
CA PHE A 66 3.46 9.81 -5.39
C PHE A 66 4.79 9.70 -6.10
N CYS A 67 5.85 10.21 -5.48
CA CYS A 67 7.21 10.10 -5.99
C CYS A 67 7.84 8.78 -5.53
N PHE A 68 8.12 7.87 -6.46
CA PHE A 68 8.76 6.59 -6.14
C PHE A 68 10.24 6.73 -5.74
N LEU A 69 10.84 7.89 -6.04
CA LEU A 69 12.22 8.18 -5.65
C LEU A 69 12.34 8.61 -4.18
N CYS A 70 11.44 9.47 -3.69
CA CYS A 70 11.53 10.02 -2.33
C CYS A 70 10.45 9.53 -1.34
N GLY A 71 9.44 8.81 -1.85
CA GLY A 71 8.37 8.23 -1.05
C GLY A 71 7.35 9.21 -0.47
N ARG A 72 7.20 10.40 -1.09
CA ARG A 72 6.30 11.48 -0.64
C ARG A 72 5.20 11.78 -1.65
N LEU A 73 4.12 12.37 -1.17
CA LEU A 73 2.99 12.85 -1.99
C LEU A 73 3.23 14.28 -2.48
N GLY A 74 2.77 14.59 -3.69
CA GLY A 74 2.88 15.93 -4.28
C GLY A 74 4.28 16.30 -4.76
N HIS A 75 5.24 15.37 -4.70
CA HIS A 75 6.58 15.56 -5.27
C HIS A 75 6.61 15.04 -6.71
N SER A 76 7.07 15.87 -7.65
CA SER A 76 7.44 15.39 -8.98
C SER A 76 8.87 14.85 -8.96
N GLU A 77 9.10 13.75 -9.67
CA GLU A 77 10.43 13.15 -9.82
C GLU A 77 11.44 14.14 -10.39
N ARG A 78 10.99 15.08 -11.23
CA ARG A 78 11.84 16.14 -11.81
C ARG A 78 12.48 17.03 -10.74
N PHE A 79 11.69 17.51 -9.76
CA PHE A 79 12.22 18.34 -8.66
C PHE A 79 13.15 17.56 -7.73
N PHE A 80 12.95 16.25 -7.61
CA PHE A 80 13.81 15.40 -6.79
C PHE A 80 15.16 15.14 -7.48
N LEU A 81 15.14 14.83 -8.78
CA LEU A 81 16.35 14.65 -9.58
C LEU A 81 17.20 15.92 -9.61
N GLU A 82 16.59 17.09 -9.72
CA GLU A 82 17.31 18.37 -9.69
C GLU A 82 18.06 18.59 -8.37
N ARG A 83 17.49 18.19 -7.22
CA ARG A 83 18.18 18.21 -5.92
C ARG A 83 19.29 17.16 -5.82
N ILE A 84 19.13 15.98 -6.42
CA ILE A 84 20.18 14.94 -6.40
C ILE A 84 21.36 15.32 -7.28
N VAL A 85 21.12 15.92 -8.45
CA VAL A 85 22.18 16.38 -9.37
C VAL A 85 23.09 17.40 -8.68
N HIS A 86 22.55 18.24 -7.80
CA HIS A 86 23.31 19.19 -6.98
C HIS A 86 23.99 18.56 -5.74
N GLY A 87 23.79 17.26 -5.47
CA GLY A 87 24.31 16.61 -4.27
C GLY A 87 24.26 15.08 -4.34
N LYS A 88 25.25 14.49 -5.03
CA LYS A 88 25.60 13.06 -5.14
C LYS A 88 24.86 12.08 -4.19
N LYS A 89 24.00 11.20 -4.74
CA LYS A 89 23.79 9.80 -4.29
C LYS A 89 23.29 8.91 -5.45
N TYR A 90 23.72 7.65 -5.50
CA TYR A 90 23.18 6.60 -6.38
C TYR A 90 21.69 6.36 -6.08
N LEU A 91 20.86 6.26 -7.12
CA LEU A 91 19.42 6.02 -7.02
C LEU A 91 19.14 4.54 -6.78
N VAL A 92 18.86 4.17 -5.54
CA VAL A 92 18.12 2.93 -5.26
C VAL A 92 16.65 3.31 -5.27
N PHE A 93 15.88 2.74 -6.21
CA PHE A 93 14.41 2.84 -6.18
C PHE A 93 13.94 2.11 -4.95
N GLU A 94 13.81 2.85 -3.84
CA GLU A 94 13.33 2.22 -2.63
C GLU A 94 11.89 1.77 -2.86
N TRP A 95 11.05 2.51 -3.60
CA TRP A 95 9.60 2.31 -3.72
C TRP A 95 9.15 1.61 -5.00
N ASP A 96 8.15 0.74 -4.88
CA ASP A 96 7.55 -0.04 -5.96
C ASP A 96 6.01 0.02 -5.92
N LEU A 97 5.34 -0.53 -6.93
CA LEU A 97 3.87 -0.49 -7.07
C LEU A 97 3.12 -1.20 -5.94
N SER A 98 3.77 -2.05 -5.14
CA SER A 98 3.12 -2.75 -4.01
C SER A 98 2.58 -1.81 -2.93
N ILE A 99 3.02 -0.53 -2.92
CA ILE A 99 2.46 0.51 -2.06
C ILE A 99 1.01 0.87 -2.42
N LYS A 100 0.63 0.72 -3.70
CA LYS A 100 -0.72 1.04 -4.16
C LYS A 100 -1.66 -0.13 -3.85
N MET A 101 -2.81 0.20 -3.29
CA MET A 101 -3.90 -0.77 -3.19
C MET A 101 -4.49 -1.01 -4.58
N ILE A 102 -4.26 -2.19 -5.16
CA ILE A 102 -4.93 -2.63 -6.38
C ILE A 102 -6.28 -3.23 -5.95
N PRO A 103 -7.43 -2.71 -6.44
CA PRO A 103 -8.72 -3.28 -6.08
C PRO A 103 -8.77 -4.74 -6.54
N LYS A 104 -8.95 -5.68 -5.61
CA LYS A 104 -8.98 -7.13 -5.89
C LYS A 104 -10.04 -7.54 -6.93
N ARG A 105 -11.02 -6.68 -7.25
CA ARG A 105 -11.97 -6.90 -8.36
C ARG A 105 -11.28 -6.95 -9.73
N ALA A 106 -10.18 -6.22 -9.93
CA ALA A 106 -9.41 -6.25 -11.17
C ALA A 106 -8.58 -7.55 -11.32
N MET A 107 -8.37 -8.29 -10.24
CA MET A 107 -7.60 -9.54 -10.24
C MET A 107 -8.45 -10.77 -10.60
N MET A 108 -9.76 -10.59 -10.82
CA MET A 108 -10.65 -11.62 -11.39
C MET A 108 -10.96 -11.36 -12.87
N ALA A 109 -10.13 -10.58 -13.55
CA ALA A 109 -10.25 -10.31 -14.99
C ALA A 109 -9.00 -10.76 -15.76
N SER A 110 -8.34 -11.82 -15.28
CA SER A 110 -7.23 -12.45 -16.00
C SER A 110 -7.14 -13.95 -15.65
N SER A 111 -8.16 -14.70 -16.02
CA SER A 111 -8.01 -16.10 -16.42
C SER A 111 -9.28 -16.57 -17.12
N CYS A 112 -9.19 -16.50 -18.46
CA CYS A 112 -9.87 -17.32 -19.46
C CYS A 112 -11.36 -17.61 -19.32
N CYS A 113 -12.12 -17.05 -20.26
CA CYS A 113 -13.11 -17.84 -20.99
C CYS A 113 -12.47 -19.16 -21.44
N LEU A 114 -12.69 -20.25 -20.70
CA LEU A 114 -12.64 -21.58 -21.28
C LEU A 114 -14.02 -21.83 -21.87
N ARG A 115 -14.11 -21.66 -23.19
CA ARG A 115 -15.18 -22.22 -23.99
C ARG A 115 -15.05 -23.73 -23.83
N GLU A 116 -15.94 -24.36 -23.09
CA GLU A 116 -16.09 -25.81 -23.16
C GLU A 116 -16.59 -26.14 -24.58
N GLU A 117 -15.69 -26.65 -25.42
CA GLU A 117 -16.10 -27.46 -26.57
C GLU A 117 -16.69 -28.76 -26.01
N ARG A 118 -18.00 -28.92 -26.14
CA ARG A 118 -18.60 -30.25 -26.06
C ARG A 118 -18.67 -30.83 -27.46
N GLU A 119 -17.73 -31.71 -27.73
CA GLU A 119 -17.88 -32.73 -28.76
C GLU A 119 -18.96 -33.74 -28.33
N GLY A 120 -19.80 -34.12 -29.30
CA GLY A 120 -20.36 -35.48 -29.48
C GLY A 120 -21.25 -36.09 -28.39
N LEU A 121 -22.56 -36.12 -28.67
CA LEU A 121 -23.30 -37.34 -29.04
C LEU A 121 -24.65 -36.97 -29.67
#